data_AF-A0A958TI66-F1
#
_entry.id   AF-A0A958TI66-F1
#
_cell.length_a   1.000
_cell.length_b   1.000
_cell.length_c   1.000
_cell.angle_alpha   90.00
_cell.angle_beta   90.00
_cell.angle_gamma   90.00
#
_symmetry.space_group_name_H-M   'P 1'
#
loop_
_entity.id
_entity.type
_entity.pdbx_description
1 polymer ?
#
loop_
_entity_poly.entity_id
_entity_poly.type
_entity_poly.pdbx_seq_one_letter_code
_entity_poly.pdbx_strand_id
1 'polypeptide(L)'
;MLKNKPNSLKIVLLLLAIVAVNWIGSHVYKRFDLTKDHRYTLSEAALNTLKTVNSPIVVDVFLEGNFPSELRRLHDETQQLLEEFSIHNSQIKFNFI
;
A
#
# COMPACT_ATOMS: atom_id res chain seq x y z
N MET A 1 43.21 -31.28 -11.56
CA MET A 1 43.16 -30.04 -10.75
C MET A 1 42.03 -29.15 -11.30
N LEU A 2 40.86 -29.15 -10.67
CA LEU A 2 39.73 -28.33 -11.11
C LEU A 2 39.95 -26.89 -10.62
N LYS A 3 40.16 -25.98 -11.57
CA LYS A 3 40.42 -24.55 -11.32
C LYS A 3 39.11 -23.90 -10.85
N ASN A 4 39.02 -23.54 -9.57
CA ASN A 4 37.89 -22.79 -9.03
C ASN A 4 37.75 -21.47 -9.80
N LYS A 5 36.62 -21.29 -10.52
CA LYS A 5 36.26 -20.02 -11.14
C LYS A 5 36.09 -18.96 -10.03
N PRO A 6 36.54 -17.70 -10.25
CA PRO A 6 36.46 -16.68 -9.21
C PRO A 6 34.98 -16.35 -8.92
N ASN A 7 34.50 -16.78 -7.75
CA ASN A 7 33.14 -16.52 -7.26
C ASN A 7 32.88 -15.03 -6.97
N SER A 8 33.90 -14.16 -7.05
CA SER A 8 33.79 -12.72 -6.84
C SER A 8 32.85 -12.04 -7.84
N LEU A 9 32.85 -12.45 -9.11
CA LEU A 9 31.93 -11.86 -10.11
C LEU A 9 30.47 -12.13 -9.76
N LYS A 10 30.16 -13.33 -9.26
CA LYS A 10 28.81 -13.69 -8.81
C LYS A 10 28.38 -12.88 -7.60
N ILE A 11 29.29 -12.63 -6.67
CA ILE A 11 29.04 -11.80 -5.48
C ILE A 11 28.77 -10.35 -5.88
N VAL A 12 29.57 -9.78 -6.78
CA VAL A 12 29.36 -8.42 -7.29
C VAL A 12 28.02 -8.30 -8.03
N LEU A 13 27.67 -9.28 -8.88
CA LEU A 13 26.38 -9.31 -9.55
C LEU A 13 25.21 -9.42 -8.57
N LEU A 14 25.34 -10.24 -7.52
CA LEU A 14 24.31 -10.36 -6.48
C LEU A 14 24.11 -9.04 -5.73
N LEU A 15 25.20 -8.36 -5.36
CA LEU A 15 25.14 -7.07 -4.69
C LEU A 15 24.47 -6.01 -5.57
N LEU A 16 24.83 -5.95 -6.86
CA LEU A 16 24.18 -5.04 -7.82
C LEU A 16 22.68 -5.35 -7.96
N ALA A 17 22.30 -6.63 -7.99
CA ALA A 17 20.90 -7.03 -8.06
C ALA A 17 20.12 -6.59 -6.79
N ILE A 18 20.70 -6.76 -5.60
CA ILE A 18 20.07 -6.31 -4.34
C ILE A 18 19.88 -4.79 -4.34
N VAL A 19 20.89 -4.03 -4.75
CA VAL A 19 20.80 -2.56 -4.86
C VAL A 19 19.73 -2.15 -5.86
N ALA A 20 19.67 -2.80 -7.03
CA ALA A 20 18.65 -2.52 -8.03
C ALA A 20 17.24 -2.84 -7.53
N VAL A 21 17.04 -3.98 -6.85
CA VAL A 21 15.74 -4.34 -6.26
C VAL A 21 15.34 -3.36 -5.18
N ASN A 22 16.26 -2.94 -4.31
CA ASN A 22 15.96 -1.97 -3.26
C ASN A 22 15.60 -0.60 -3.86
N TRP A 23 16.32 -0.15 -4.89
CA TRP A 23 16.03 1.09 -5.60
C TRP A 23 14.67 1.03 -6.33
N ILE A 24 14.34 -0.07 -7.00
CA ILE A 24 13.02 -0.23 -7.64
C ILE A 24 11.92 -0.27 -6.57
N GLY A 25 12.14 -1.01 -5.48
CA GLY A 25 11.19 -1.15 -4.38
C GLY A 25 10.93 0.16 -3.64
N SER A 26 11.88 1.10 -3.63
CA SER A 26 11.67 2.43 -3.04
C SER A 26 10.85 3.37 -3.94
N HIS A 27 10.84 3.14 -5.26
CA HIS A 27 10.07 3.95 -6.21
C HIS A 27 8.66 3.39 -6.47
N VAL A 28 8.48 2.08 -6.32
CA VAL A 28 7.20 1.39 -6.59
C VAL A 28 6.68 0.79 -5.29
N TYR A 29 6.01 1.61 -4.49
CA TYR A 29 5.27 1.12 -3.33
C TYR A 29 3.89 0.63 -3.80
N LYS A 30 3.70 -0.70 -3.82
CA LYS A 30 2.41 -1.33 -4.11
C LYS A 30 2.03 -2.23 -2.94
N ARG A 31 0.86 -1.99 -2.35
CA ARG A 31 0.26 -2.88 -1.36
C ARG A 31 -0.33 -4.08 -2.10
N PHE A 32 0.10 -5.28 -1.74
CA PHE A 32 -0.47 -6.52 -2.26
C PHE A 32 -1.44 -7.07 -1.22
N ASP A 33 -2.69 -7.29 -1.62
CA ASP A 33 -3.66 -8.01 -0.80
C ASP A 33 -3.51 -9.52 -1.00
N LEU A 34 -3.07 -10.21 0.05
CA LEU A 34 -2.84 -11.66 0.06
C LEU A 34 -4.05 -12.43 0.63
N THR A 35 -5.16 -11.76 0.92
CA THR A 35 -6.38 -12.43 1.38
C THR A 35 -7.04 -13.18 0.24
N LYS A 36 -7.62 -14.35 0.54
CA LYS A 36 -8.26 -15.21 -0.47
C LYS A 36 -9.46 -14.55 -1.14
N ASP A 37 -10.16 -13.71 -0.40
CA ASP A 37 -11.36 -12.99 -0.80
C ASP A 37 -11.08 -11.53 -1.19
N HIS A 38 -9.81 -11.11 -1.22
CA HIS A 38 -9.38 -9.75 -1.57
C HIS A 38 -10.10 -8.65 -0.76
N ARG A 39 -10.33 -8.93 0.52
CA ARG A 39 -11.15 -8.07 1.40
C ARG A 39 -10.54 -6.72 1.73
N TYR A 40 -9.26 -6.52 1.42
CA TYR A 40 -8.55 -5.25 1.58
C TYR A 40 -8.31 -4.52 0.26
N THR A 41 -8.89 -5.01 -0.84
CA THR A 41 -8.96 -4.27 -2.11
C THR A 41 -10.37 -3.79 -2.39
N LEU A 42 -10.48 -2.73 -3.18
CA LEU A 42 -11.77 -2.21 -3.58
C LEU A 42 -12.43 -3.11 -4.62
N SER A 43 -13.73 -3.31 -4.47
CA SER A 43 -14.52 -3.98 -5.50
C SER A 43 -14.55 -3.16 -6.79
N GLU A 44 -14.76 -3.83 -7.92
CA GLU A 44 -14.92 -3.16 -9.22
C GLU A 44 -16.06 -2.12 -9.20
N ALA A 45 -17.13 -2.39 -8.45
CA ALA A 45 -18.22 -1.44 -8.27
C ALA A 45 -17.73 -0.16 -7.57
N ALA A 46 -16.98 -0.29 -6.47
CA ALA A 46 -16.42 0.84 -5.75
C ALA A 46 -15.41 1.62 -6.62
N LEU A 47 -14.55 0.93 -7.37
CA LEU A 47 -13.61 1.55 -8.30
C LEU A 47 -14.34 2.35 -9.39
N ASN A 48 -15.45 1.83 -9.93
CA ASN A 48 -16.23 2.53 -10.93
C ASN A 48 -16.96 3.75 -10.35
N THR A 49 -17.45 3.68 -9.10
CA THR A 49 -17.98 4.85 -8.39
C THR A 49 -16.90 5.90 -8.17
N LEU A 50 -15.70 5.51 -7.73
CA LEU A 50 -14.60 6.46 -7.52
C LEU A 50 -14.21 7.18 -8.81
N LYS A 51 -14.23 6.51 -9.97
CA LYS A 51 -13.93 7.15 -11.27
C LYS A 51 -14.87 8.29 -11.65
N THR A 52 -16.09 8.34 -11.11
CA THR A 52 -17.05 9.41 -11.43
C THR A 52 -16.90 10.65 -10.55
N VAL A 53 -16.09 10.57 -9.49
CA VAL A 53 -15.85 11.70 -8.57
C VAL A 53 -14.86 12.67 -9.21
N ASN A 54 -15.38 13.78 -9.71
CA ASN A 54 -14.63 14.82 -10.42
C ASN A 54 -14.37 16.09 -9.60
N SER A 55 -14.83 16.13 -8.35
CA SER A 55 -14.67 17.26 -7.44
C SER A 55 -14.20 16.77 -6.07
N PRO A 56 -13.48 17.59 -5.28
CA PRO A 56 -12.98 17.19 -3.98
C PRO A 56 -14.09 16.75 -3.03
N ILE A 57 -13.91 15.59 -2.40
CA ILE A 57 -14.73 15.11 -1.28
C ILE A 57 -13.80 15.02 -0.08
N VAL A 58 -14.19 15.68 1.02
CA VAL A 58 -13.45 15.65 2.29
C VAL A 58 -14.28 14.87 3.30
N VAL A 59 -13.68 13.85 3.90
CA VAL A 59 -14.30 13.00 4.92
C VAL A 59 -13.61 13.25 6.26
N ASP A 60 -14.32 13.86 7.21
CA ASP A 60 -13.82 14.03 8.57
C ASP A 60 -14.27 12.84 9.43
N VAL A 61 -13.30 12.15 10.02
CA VAL A 61 -13.48 10.91 10.77
C VAL A 61 -13.26 11.18 12.25
N PHE A 62 -14.35 11.12 13.03
CA PHE A 62 -14.34 11.33 14.48
C PHE A 62 -13.95 10.06 15.25
N LEU A 63 -12.80 9.48 14.88
CA LEU A 63 -12.24 8.28 15.50
C LEU A 63 -10.78 8.52 15.93
N GLU A 64 -10.46 9.71 16.44
CA GLU A 64 -9.13 10.02 16.99
C GLU A 64 -9.11 9.97 18.54
N GLY A 65 -8.05 9.41 19.14
CA GLY A 65 -7.86 9.36 20.60
C GLY A 65 -7.63 7.98 21.22
N ASN A 66 -7.67 7.93 22.56
CA ASN A 66 -7.41 6.70 23.34
C ASN A 66 -8.65 5.82 23.44
N PHE A 67 -8.84 4.95 22.45
CA PHE A 67 -9.97 4.04 22.40
C PHE A 67 -9.72 2.68 23.08
N PRO A 68 -10.77 1.97 23.52
CA PRO A 68 -10.68 0.54 23.81
C PRO A 68 -10.34 -0.27 22.53
N SER A 69 -9.97 -1.55 22.69
CA SER A 69 -9.46 -2.40 21.60
C SER A 69 -10.42 -2.50 20.40
N GLU A 70 -11.71 -2.51 20.67
CA GLU A 70 -12.76 -2.72 19.68
C GLU A 70 -12.86 -1.52 18.73
N LEU A 71 -12.68 -0.31 19.27
CA LEU A 71 -12.74 0.94 18.52
C LEU A 71 -11.41 1.24 17.81
N ARG A 72 -10.27 0.78 18.33
CA ARG A 72 -8.99 0.81 17.59
C ARG A 72 -9.07 0.03 16.28
N ARG A 73 -9.67 -1.16 16.31
CA ARG A 73 -9.85 -1.92 15.08
C ARG A 73 -10.71 -1.17 14.06
N LEU A 74 -11.81 -0.56 14.50
CA LEU A 74 -12.66 0.25 13.61
C LEU A 74 -11.88 1.44 13.01
N HIS A 75 -11.07 2.13 13.82
CA HIS A 75 -10.18 3.19 13.36
C HIS A 75 -9.26 2.68 12.24
N ASP A 76 -8.51 1.62 12.48
CA ASP A 76 -7.51 1.12 11.53
C ASP A 76 -8.15 0.66 10.21
N GLU A 77 -9.28 -0.05 10.29
CA GLU A 77 -10.02 -0.53 9.10
C GLU A 77 -10.63 0.65 8.31
N THR A 78 -11.11 1.68 9.01
CA THR A 78 -11.64 2.91 8.37
C THR A 78 -10.52 3.69 7.68
N GLN A 79 -9.37 3.85 8.35
CA GLN A 79 -8.20 4.50 7.78
C GLN A 79 -7.74 3.75 6.53
N GLN A 80 -7.60 2.43 6.63
CA GLN A 80 -7.15 1.59 5.52
C GLN A 80 -8.07 1.71 4.29
N LEU A 81 -9.39 1.77 4.50
CA LEU A 81 -10.37 1.94 3.43
C LEU A 81 -10.26 3.31 2.76
N LEU A 82 -10.15 4.39 3.55
CA LEU A 82 -10.06 5.75 3.03
C LEU A 82 -8.72 6.00 2.32
N GLU A 83 -7.64 5.38 2.79
CA GLU A 83 -6.36 5.34 2.08
C GLU A 83 -6.52 4.73 0.69
N GLU A 84 -7.13 3.54 0.58
CA GLU A 84 -7.40 2.90 -0.71
C GLU A 84 -8.22 3.80 -1.64
N PHE A 85 -9.26 4.46 -1.12
CA PHE A 85 -10.03 5.42 -1.91
C PHE A 85 -9.16 6.57 -2.44
N SER A 86 -8.29 7.14 -1.59
CA SER A 86 -7.42 8.26 -1.96
C SER A 86 -6.32 7.90 -2.94
N ILE A 87 -5.82 6.65 -2.88
CA ILE A 87 -4.85 6.09 -3.83
C ILE A 87 -5.51 5.96 -5.22
N HIS A 88 -6.77 5.53 -5.26
CA HIS A 88 -7.50 5.33 -6.51
C HIS A 88 -8.11 6.62 -7.09
N ASN A 89 -8.44 7.61 -6.26
CA ASN A 89 -8.88 8.93 -6.72
C ASN A 89 -8.36 10.04 -5.79
N SER A 90 -7.51 10.91 -6.35
CA SER A 90 -6.87 12.03 -5.62
C SER A 90 -7.84 13.12 -5.15
N GLN A 91 -9.09 13.12 -5.62
CA GLN A 91 -10.17 13.99 -5.16
C GLN A 91 -10.74 13.57 -3.80
N ILE A 92 -10.50 12.33 -3.35
CA ILE A 92 -10.89 11.87 -2.02
C ILE A 92 -9.82 12.30 -1.02
N LYS A 93 -10.22 13.06 -0.02
CA LYS A 93 -9.41 13.49 1.12
C LYS A 93 -10.10 13.08 2.41
N PHE A 94 -9.32 12.81 3.44
CA PHE A 94 -9.86 12.49 4.75
C PHE A 94 -8.94 12.99 5.85
N ASN A 95 -9.55 13.28 7.00
CA ASN A 95 -8.86 13.69 8.21
C ASN A 95 -9.43 12.89 9.38
N PHE A 96 -8.57 12.49 10.31
CA PHE A 96 -9.00 12.01 11.62
C PHE A 96 -8.97 13.19 12.60
N ILE A 97 -10.07 13.37 13.34
CA ILE A 97 -10.31 14.51 14.23
C ILE A 97 -10.83 14.01 15.58
#